data_AF-A0A5B9DJ91-F1
#
_entry.id   AF-A0A5B9DJ91-F1
#
_cell.length_a   1.000
_cell.length_b   1.000
_cell.length_c   1.000
_cell.angle_alpha   90.00
_cell.angle_beta   90.00
_cell.angle_gamma   90.00
#
_symmetry.space_group_name_H-M   'P 1'
#
loop_
_entity.id
_entity.type
_entity.pdbx_description
1 polymer ?
#
loop_
_entity_poly.entity_id
_entity_poly.type
_entity_poly.pdbx_seq_one_letter_code
_entity_poly.pdbx_strand_id
1 'polypeptide(L)'
;MQRRAMGRERKITVEIQNALHTAKAVPVSAWHSRARKLRLMAERNRDPADIEGAAQSLKAEVNASIQELDQISRSLSGLALADSRFQDKISNLTALERELDATIAICITGRASSLASR
;
A
#
# COMPACT_ATOMS: atom_id res chain seq x y z
N MET A 1 -22.68 -4.93 -39.57
CA MET A 1 -22.35 -4.64 -38.17
C MET A 1 -20.87 -4.30 -38.05
N GLN A 2 -20.52 -3.02 -37.91
CA GLN A 2 -19.12 -2.59 -37.80
C GLN A 2 -18.61 -2.84 -36.37
N ARG A 3 -17.79 -3.88 -36.19
CA ARG A 3 -16.95 -4.03 -35.00
C ARG A 3 -15.93 -2.89 -35.02
N ARG A 4 -16.23 -1.78 -34.33
CA ARG A 4 -15.28 -0.68 -34.15
C ARG A 4 -14.02 -1.25 -33.51
N ALA A 5 -12.91 -1.20 -34.23
CA ALA A 5 -11.61 -1.55 -33.69
C ALA A 5 -11.36 -0.68 -32.44
N MET A 6 -11.32 -1.29 -31.26
CA MET A 6 -10.89 -0.56 -30.07
C MET A 6 -9.46 -0.07 -30.30
N GLY A 7 -9.27 1.26 -30.28
CA GLY A 7 -7.96 1.88 -30.32
C GLY A 7 -7.05 1.33 -29.22
N ARG A 8 -5.74 1.25 -29.50
CA ARG A 8 -4.73 0.64 -28.59
C ARG A 8 -4.82 1.20 -27.16
N GLU A 9 -5.04 2.51 -27.01
CA GLU A 9 -5.17 3.18 -25.71
C GLU A 9 -6.39 2.70 -24.88
N ARG A 10 -7.53 2.45 -25.55
CA ARG A 10 -8.70 1.87 -24.88
C ARG A 10 -8.43 0.44 -24.40
N LYS A 11 -7.67 -0.35 -25.16
CA LYS A 11 -7.30 -1.70 -24.75
C LYS A 11 -6.42 -1.68 -23.50
N ILE A 12 -5.39 -0.83 -23.47
CA ILE A 12 -4.52 -0.64 -22.30
C ILE A 12 -5.34 -0.20 -21.08
N THR A 13 -6.23 0.78 -21.25
CA THR A 13 -7.09 1.25 -20.16
C THR A 13 -8.00 0.16 -19.61
N VAL A 14 -8.63 -0.64 -20.46
CA VAL A 14 -9.48 -1.77 -20.03
C VAL A 14 -8.66 -2.84 -19.32
N GLU A 15 -7.48 -3.16 -19.83
CA GLU A 15 -6.57 -4.13 -19.24
C GLU A 15 -6.16 -3.72 -17.81
N ILE A 16 -5.78 -2.45 -17.64
CA ILE A 16 -5.44 -1.89 -16.32
C ILE A 16 -6.64 -1.85 -15.42
N GLN A 17 -7.81 -1.40 -15.89
CA GLN A 17 -9.02 -1.38 -15.07
C GLN A 17 -9.39 -2.78 -14.58
N ASN A 18 -9.30 -3.79 -15.46
CA ASN A 18 -9.54 -5.18 -15.09
C ASN A 18 -8.52 -5.66 -14.07
N ALA A 19 -7.22 -5.42 -14.30
CA ALA A 19 -6.15 -5.74 -13.36
C ALA A 19 -6.35 -5.09 -11.98
N LEU A 20 -6.69 -3.80 -11.96
CA LEU A 20 -6.95 -3.05 -10.74
C LEU A 20 -8.24 -3.44 -10.04
N HIS A 21 -9.21 -4.03 -10.76
CA HIS A 21 -10.43 -4.60 -10.22
C HIS A 21 -10.21 -6.01 -9.68
N THR A 22 -9.30 -6.79 -10.29
CA THR A 22 -8.88 -8.11 -9.80
C THR A 22 -8.09 -7.98 -8.50
N ALA A 23 -7.18 -7.01 -8.41
CA ALA A 23 -6.61 -6.63 -7.13
C ALA A 23 -7.78 -6.18 -6.23
N LYS A 24 -8.05 -6.89 -5.13
CA LYS A 24 -9.15 -6.54 -4.20
C LYS A 24 -9.15 -5.03 -3.96
N ALA A 25 -10.33 -4.42 -3.86
CA ALA A 25 -10.46 -2.97 -3.69
C ALA A 25 -9.56 -2.47 -2.55
N VAL A 26 -8.39 -1.92 -2.92
CA VAL A 26 -7.38 -1.44 -1.98
C VAL A 26 -7.83 -0.06 -1.52
N PRO A 27 -8.24 0.14 -0.25
CA PRO A 27 -8.70 1.43 0.21
C PRO A 27 -7.50 2.29 0.59
N VAL A 28 -6.65 2.61 -0.40
CA VAL A 28 -5.35 3.31 -0.23
C VAL A 28 -5.49 4.56 0.62
N SER A 29 -6.54 5.37 0.41
CA SER A 29 -6.83 6.57 1.20
C SER A 29 -7.14 6.28 2.67
N ALA A 30 -7.89 5.22 2.96
CA ALA A 30 -8.20 4.79 4.32
C ALA A 30 -6.94 4.26 5.02
N TRP A 31 -6.11 3.51 4.30
CA TRP A 31 -4.85 2.99 4.82
C TRP A 31 -3.84 4.09 5.14
N HIS A 32 -3.66 5.09 4.27
CA HIS A 32 -2.85 6.27 4.60
C HIS A 32 -3.39 7.02 5.83
N SER A 33 -4.71 7.19 5.92
CA SER A 33 -5.33 7.85 7.08
C SER A 33 -5.06 7.06 8.37
N ARG A 34 -5.12 5.73 8.32
CA ARG A 34 -4.83 4.85 9.46
C ARG A 34 -3.34 4.88 9.82
N ALA A 35 -2.43 4.79 8.85
CA ALA A 35 -0.98 4.88 9.08
C ALA A 35 -0.60 6.21 9.74
N ARG A 36 -1.13 7.33 9.24
CA ARG A 36 -0.91 8.66 9.83
C ARG A 36 -1.41 8.74 11.28
N LYS A 37 -2.56 8.16 11.58
CA LYS A 37 -3.09 8.10 12.95
C LYS A 37 -2.16 7.29 13.87
N LEU A 38 -1.69 6.12 13.42
CA LEU A 38 -0.77 5.27 14.18
C LEU A 38 0.54 6.00 14.47
N ARG A 39 1.10 6.69 13.46
CA ARG A 39 2.31 7.51 13.63
C ARG A 39 2.13 8.60 14.68
N LEU A 40 1.05 9.38 14.60
CA LEU A 40 0.76 10.42 15.59
C LEU A 40 0.55 9.86 17.00
N MET A 41 0.00 8.65 17.12
CA MET A 41 -0.14 7.97 18.41
C MET A 41 1.21 7.49 18.96
N ALA A 42 2.08 6.96 18.10
CA ALA A 42 3.43 6.52 18.45
C ALA A 42 4.29 7.70 18.94
N GLU A 43 4.28 8.81 18.19
CA GLU A 43 5.00 10.05 18.55
C GLU A 43 4.53 10.65 19.87
N ARG A 44 3.27 10.39 20.27
CA ARG A 44 2.69 10.84 21.55
C ARG A 44 2.95 9.88 22.72
N ASN A 45 3.75 8.82 22.54
CA ASN A 45 4.05 7.81 23.57
C ASN A 45 2.80 7.21 24.23
N ARG A 46 1.71 7.04 23.49
CA ARG A 46 0.61 6.14 23.91
C ARG A 46 1.10 4.69 23.86
N ASP A 47 0.39 3.76 24.51
CA ASP A 47 0.81 2.35 24.65
C ASP A 47 1.46 1.80 23.38
N PRO A 48 2.81 1.67 23.34
CA PRO A 48 3.54 1.41 22.12
C PRO A 48 3.35 -0.03 21.63
N ALA A 49 2.85 -0.94 22.48
CA ALA A 49 2.58 -2.33 22.09
C ALA A 49 1.35 -2.44 21.20
N ASP A 50 0.24 -1.79 21.58
CA ASP A 50 -1.00 -1.79 20.78
C ASP A 50 -0.81 -1.08 19.44
N ILE A 51 -0.04 0.01 19.42
CA ILE A 51 0.25 0.77 18.20
C ILE A 51 1.13 -0.06 17.25
N GLU A 52 2.17 -0.71 17.78
CA GLU A 52 3.01 -1.62 17.00
C GLU A 52 2.18 -2.75 16.38
N GLY A 53 1.36 -3.45 17.17
CA GLY A 53 0.52 -4.54 16.68
C GLY A 53 -0.45 -4.09 15.58
N ALA A 54 -1.05 -2.91 15.75
CA ALA A 54 -1.93 -2.33 14.73
C ALA A 54 -1.18 -1.90 13.46
N ALA A 55 0.05 -1.38 13.58
CA ALA A 55 0.90 -1.00 12.45
C ALA A 55 1.41 -2.24 11.69
N GLN A 56 1.83 -3.29 12.39
CA GLN A 56 2.23 -4.57 11.79
C GLN A 56 1.07 -5.23 11.03
N SER A 57 -0.14 -5.22 11.62
CA SER A 57 -1.33 -5.77 10.96
C SER A 57 -1.63 -5.03 9.65
N LEU A 58 -1.61 -3.70 9.68
CA LEU A 58 -1.82 -2.89 8.47
C LEU A 58 -0.69 -3.10 7.44
N LYS A 59 0.57 -3.24 7.88
CA LYS A 59 1.70 -3.54 6.99
C LYS A 59 1.51 -4.89 6.28
N ALA A 60 1.01 -5.91 6.99
CA ALA A 60 0.74 -7.21 6.40
C ALA A 60 -0.33 -7.11 5.28
N GLU A 61 -1.39 -6.32 5.49
CA GLU A 61 -2.40 -6.05 4.46
C GLU A 61 -1.80 -5.33 3.24
N VAL A 62 -0.96 -4.31 3.47
CA VAL A 62 -0.26 -3.57 2.40
C VAL A 62 0.64 -4.49 1.58
N ASN A 63 1.43 -5.34 2.25
CA ASN A 63 2.36 -6.25 1.59
C ASN A 63 1.64 -7.32 0.79
N ALA A 64 0.50 -7.83 1.28
CA ALA A 64 -0.36 -8.72 0.51
C ALA A 64 -0.86 -8.06 -0.77
N SER A 65 -1.28 -6.79 -0.73
CA SER A 65 -1.70 -6.05 -1.92
C SER A 65 -0.55 -5.75 -2.89
N ILE A 66 0.66 -5.48 -2.40
CA ILE A 66 1.84 -5.33 -3.25
C ILE A 66 2.14 -6.65 -3.99
N GLN A 67 2.11 -7.78 -3.27
CA GLN A 67 2.31 -9.11 -3.88
C GLN A 67 1.23 -9.47 -4.90
N GLU A 68 -0.03 -9.14 -4.61
CA GLU A 68 -1.15 -9.33 -5.54
C GLU A 68 -0.94 -8.52 -6.82
N LEU A 69 -0.54 -7.24 -6.70
CA LEU A 69 -0.19 -6.41 -7.85
C LEU A 69 1.03 -6.92 -8.60
N ASP A 70 2.07 -7.42 -7.92
CA ASP A 70 3.22 -8.04 -8.58
C ASP A 70 2.79 -9.25 -9.43
N GLN A 71 1.93 -10.11 -8.88
CA GLN A 71 1.43 -11.28 -9.60
C GLN A 71 0.56 -10.89 -10.81
N ILE A 72 -0.25 -9.83 -10.68
CA ILE A 72 -1.02 -9.26 -11.80
C ILE A 72 -0.10 -8.63 -12.84
N SER A 73 0.99 -7.99 -12.41
CA SER A 73 1.95 -7.35 -13.31
C SER A 73 2.53 -8.35 -14.32
N ARG A 74 2.72 -9.61 -13.90
CA ARG A 74 3.24 -10.70 -14.75
C ARG A 74 2.31 -11.09 -15.90
N SER A 75 1.01 -10.78 -15.79
CA SER A 75 0.01 -11.06 -16.84
C SER A 75 -0.34 -9.83 -17.69
N LEU A 76 0.17 -8.65 -17.33
CA LEU A 76 -0.03 -7.42 -18.07
C LEU A 76 0.90 -7.30 -19.28
N SER A 77 0.40 -6.68 -20.34
CA SER A 77 1.21 -6.26 -21.47
C SER A 77 2.21 -5.18 -21.05
N GLY A 78 3.37 -5.11 -21.72
CA GLY A 78 4.41 -4.14 -21.39
C GLY A 78 3.94 -2.67 -21.41
N LEU A 79 2.94 -2.34 -22.24
CA LEU A 79 2.34 -1.01 -22.27
C LEU A 79 1.39 -0.75 -21.10
N ALA A 80 0.67 -1.77 -20.63
CA ALA A 80 -0.16 -1.67 -19.44
C ALA A 80 0.68 -1.58 -18.16
N LEU A 81 1.84 -2.25 -18.13
CA LEU A 81 2.83 -2.11 -17.05
C LEU A 81 3.46 -0.73 -17.00
N ALA A 82 3.71 -0.11 -18.15
CA ALA A 82 4.29 1.22 -18.25
C ALA A 82 3.26 2.36 -18.00
N ASP A 83 1.97 2.03 -17.86
CA ASP A 83 0.94 3.03 -17.59
C ASP A 83 1.10 3.61 -16.18
N SER A 84 1.03 4.94 -16.10
CA SER A 84 1.26 5.67 -14.86
C SER A 84 0.30 5.24 -13.75
N ARG A 85 -0.95 4.89 -14.05
CA ARG A 85 -1.94 4.53 -13.02
C ARG A 85 -1.55 3.26 -12.26
N PHE A 86 -0.96 2.29 -12.97
CA PHE A 86 -0.48 1.05 -12.37
C PHE A 86 0.78 1.31 -11.54
N GLN A 87 1.73 2.06 -12.09
CA GLN A 87 2.97 2.47 -11.41
C GLN A 87 2.71 3.33 -10.16
N ASP A 88 1.78 4.27 -10.24
CA ASP A 88 1.37 5.13 -9.14
C ASP A 88 0.78 4.32 -7.99
N LYS A 89 -0.02 3.28 -8.30
CA LYS A 89 -0.62 2.43 -7.26
C LYS A 89 0.44 1.62 -6.51
N ILE A 90 1.41 1.04 -7.23
CA ILE A 90 2.55 0.35 -6.61
C ILE A 90 3.36 1.32 -5.76
N SER A 91 3.71 2.48 -6.32
CA SER A 91 4.50 3.51 -5.64
C SER A 91 3.84 4.01 -4.36
N ASN A 92 2.52 4.25 -4.38
CA ASN A 92 1.76 4.66 -3.20
C ASN A 92 1.75 3.57 -2.12
N LEU A 93 1.59 2.30 -2.48
CA LEU A 93 1.63 1.20 -1.53
C LEU A 93 3.02 1.01 -0.92
N THR A 94 4.08 1.12 -1.73
CA THR A 94 5.46 1.08 -1.22
C THR A 94 5.77 2.25 -0.30
N ALA A 95 5.27 3.45 -0.60
CA ALA A 95 5.41 4.61 0.28
C ALA A 95 4.70 4.37 1.62
N LEU A 96 3.49 3.82 1.59
CA LEU A 96 2.72 3.47 2.78
C LEU A 96 3.42 2.39 3.63
N GLU A 97 4.01 1.37 3.01
CA GLU A 97 4.82 0.36 3.72
C GLU A 97 5.96 1.02 4.49
N ARG A 98 6.70 1.93 3.85
CA ARG A 98 7.80 2.67 4.49
C ARG A 98 7.33 3.55 5.64
N GLU A 99 6.16 4.18 5.52
CA GLU A 99 5.55 4.96 6.62
C GLU A 99 5.22 4.08 7.84
N LEU A 100 4.75 2.86 7.59
CA LEU A 100 4.45 1.90 8.66
C LEU A 100 5.71 1.38 9.33
N ASP A 101 6.77 1.11 8.56
CA ASP A 101 8.07 0.74 9.11
C ASP A 101 8.67 1.83 10.01
N ALA A 102 8.59 3.09 9.59
CA ALA A 102 9.02 4.20 10.42
C ALA A 102 8.19 4.29 11.72
N THR A 103 6.89 4.03 11.65
CA THR A 103 5.99 4.03 12.82
C THR A 103 6.35 2.91 13.80
N ILE A 104 6.59 1.70 13.30
CA ILE A 104 7.01 0.54 14.12
C ILE A 104 8.36 0.84 14.78
N ALA A 105 9.31 1.42 14.05
CA ALA A 105 10.60 1.80 14.61
C ALA A 105 10.46 2.82 15.75
N ILE A 106 9.58 3.82 15.63
CA ILE A 106 9.29 4.77 16.73
C ILE A 106 8.77 4.02 17.97
N CYS A 107 7.84 3.07 17.81
CA CYS A 107 7.31 2.28 18.93
C CYS A 107 8.40 1.46 19.63
N ILE A 108 9.29 0.83 18.88
CA ILE A 108 10.41 0.03 19.42
C ILE A 108 11.39 0.93 20.18
N THR A 109 11.76 2.07 19.60
CA THR A 109 12.74 3.00 20.19
C THR A 109 12.19 3.69 21.45
N GLY A 110 10.90 4.05 21.45
CA GLY A 110 10.22 4.62 22.61
C GLY A 110 10.16 3.62 23.78
N ARG A 111 10.01 2.32 23.49
CA ARG A 111 10.04 1.25 24.50
C ARG A 111 11.42 1.04 25.11
N ALA A 112 12.48 1.09 24.31
CA ALA A 112 13.85 1.00 24.83
C ALA A 112 14.17 2.18 25.78
N SER A 113 13.68 3.37 25.44
CA SER A 113 13.91 4.59 26.24
C SER A 113 13.14 4.59 27.57
N SER A 114 11.91 4.04 27.58
CA SER A 114 11.11 3.94 28.80
C SER A 114 11.61 2.86 29.77
N LEU A 115 12.26 1.81 29.26
CA LEU A 115 12.93 0.78 30.07
C LEU A 115 14.27 1.25 30.64
N ALA A 116 15.02 2.09 29.92
CA ALA A 116 16.30 2.62 30.37
C ALA A 116 16.20 3.76 31.40
N SER A 117 15.01 4.35 31.57
CA SER A 117 14.74 5.44 32.52
C SER A 117 14.16 4.96 33.86
N ARG A 118 14.10 3.65 34.09
CA ARG A 118 13.66 3.01 35.34
C ARG A 118 14.87 2.42 36.06
#